data_AF-H1LWF6-F1
#
_entry.id   AF-H1LWF6-F1
#
_cell.length_a   1.000
_cell.length_b   1.000
_cell.length_c   1.000
_cell.angle_alpha   90.00
_cell.angle_beta   90.00
_cell.angle_gamma   90.00
#
_symmetry.space_group_name_H-M   'P 1'
#
loop_
_entity.id
_entity.type
_entity.pdbx_description
1 polymer ?
#
loop_
_entity_poly.entity_id
_entity_poly.type
_entity_poly.pdbx_seq_one_letter_code
_entity_poly.pdbx_strand_id
1 'polypeptide(L)'
;MDYKEIYKSRVMSAKEALKKIKPNSRVFFGMSMSEPDYLVDVMCNNKDWFENVEICHMGSTGPHRYCYEEGMEGHLHHNSLFVSAASKNSVRDGKSDFTPIFFSEMPRLIENGPIKADVCMLMVTPPDENGNVSIGLSCDYTRQALDT
;
A
#
# COMPACT_ATOMS: atom_id res chain seq x y z
N MET A 1 18.70 9.36 -19.88
CA MET A 1 19.44 8.83 -18.71
C MET A 1 19.34 7.31 -18.81
N ASP A 2 20.44 6.58 -18.68
CA ASP A 2 20.42 5.10 -18.74
C ASP A 2 19.55 4.55 -17.59
N TYR A 3 18.61 3.65 -17.89
CA TYR A 3 17.71 3.09 -16.87
C TYR A 3 18.49 2.32 -15.80
N LYS A 4 19.66 1.75 -16.14
CA LYS A 4 20.49 1.01 -15.19
C LYS A 4 21.04 1.92 -14.10
N GLU A 5 21.46 3.12 -14.47
CA GLU A 5 21.92 4.14 -13.53
C GLU A 5 20.77 4.65 -12.66
N ILE A 6 19.59 4.88 -13.26
CA ILE A 6 18.39 5.24 -12.50
C ILE A 6 18.05 4.15 -11.49
N TYR A 7 17.96 2.89 -11.93
CA TYR A 7 17.64 1.75 -11.08
C TYR A 7 18.63 1.67 -9.90
N LYS A 8 19.93 1.65 -10.19
CA LYS A 8 20.99 1.58 -9.17
C LYS A 8 20.91 2.74 -8.17
N SER A 9 20.57 3.95 -8.60
CA SER A 9 20.42 5.11 -7.71
C SER A 9 19.18 5.05 -6.81
N ARG A 10 18.18 4.22 -7.15
CA ARG A 10 16.91 4.09 -6.44
C ARG A 10 16.80 2.80 -5.62
N VAL A 11 17.70 1.83 -5.81
CA VAL A 11 17.78 0.65 -4.94
C VAL A 11 18.18 1.08 -3.53
N MET A 12 17.37 0.69 -2.56
CA MET A 12 17.61 0.93 -1.14
C MET A 12 16.98 -0.16 -0.28
N SER A 13 17.33 -0.21 1.00
CA SER A 13 16.73 -1.14 1.95
C SER A 13 15.27 -0.79 2.26
N ALA A 14 14.50 -1.77 2.76
CA ALA A 14 13.12 -1.55 3.21
C ALA A 14 13.04 -0.43 4.25
N LYS A 15 13.99 -0.36 5.19
CA LYS A 15 14.07 0.69 6.20
C LYS A 15 14.21 2.08 5.58
N GLU A 16 15.11 2.23 4.61
CA GLU A 16 15.33 3.52 3.94
C GLU A 16 14.12 3.93 3.10
N ALA A 17 13.48 2.98 2.43
CA ALA A 17 12.27 3.23 1.65
C ALA A 17 11.10 3.65 2.54
N LEU A 18 10.82 2.88 3.59
CA LEU A 18 9.68 3.11 4.49
C LEU A 18 9.81 4.42 5.27
N LYS A 19 11.03 4.84 5.64
CA LYS A 19 11.27 6.14 6.29
C LYS A 19 11.01 7.36 5.39
N LYS A 20 10.73 7.17 4.10
CA LYS A 20 10.29 8.25 3.21
C LYS A 20 8.79 8.52 3.30
N ILE A 21 8.01 7.60 3.88
CA ILE A 21 6.58 7.80 4.12
C ILE A 21 6.43 8.91 5.16
N LYS A 22 5.64 9.93 4.83
CA LYS A 22 5.45 11.09 5.70
C LYS A 22 4.30 10.84 6.67
N PRO A 23 4.26 11.56 7.81
CA PRO A 23 3.07 11.58 8.65
C PRO A 23 1.81 11.91 7.86
N ASN A 24 0.69 11.30 8.23
CA ASN A 24 -0.62 11.49 7.58
C ASN A 24 -0.71 11.03 6.11
N SER A 25 0.27 10.28 5.61
CA SER A 25 0.21 9.73 4.25
C SER A 25 -0.83 8.61 4.14
N ARG A 26 -1.54 8.60 3.02
CA ARG A 26 -2.34 7.45 2.58
C ARG A 26 -1.51 6.53 1.69
N VAL A 27 -1.28 5.31 2.18
CA VAL A 27 -0.52 4.27 1.52
C VAL A 27 -1.46 3.25 0.89
N PHE A 28 -1.33 3.08 -0.43
CA PHE A 28 -2.02 2.03 -1.17
C PHE A 28 -1.14 0.82 -1.35
N PHE A 29 -1.70 -0.36 -1.05
CA PHE A 29 -1.06 -1.62 -1.42
C PHE A 29 -1.55 -2.10 -2.78
N GLY A 30 -0.64 -2.73 -3.53
CA GLY A 30 -1.01 -3.51 -4.70
C GLY A 30 -2.07 -4.54 -4.34
N MET A 31 -3.07 -4.69 -5.21
CA MET A 31 -4.21 -5.55 -4.92
C MET A 31 -3.80 -7.03 -4.81
N SER A 32 -4.53 -7.78 -3.97
CA SER A 32 -4.42 -9.23 -3.88
C SER A 32 -2.97 -9.69 -3.62
N MET A 33 -2.41 -10.49 -4.52
CA MET A 33 -1.05 -11.06 -4.45
C MET A 33 0.06 -10.05 -4.80
N SER A 34 -0.27 -8.79 -5.08
CA SER A 34 0.74 -7.74 -5.33
C SER A 34 1.12 -6.95 -4.09
N GLU A 35 0.54 -7.23 -2.91
CA GLU A 35 1.04 -6.67 -1.65
C GLU A 35 2.50 -7.08 -1.44
N PRO A 36 3.41 -6.14 -1.16
CA PRO A 36 4.79 -6.46 -0.87
C PRO A 36 4.94 -6.89 0.59
N ASP A 37 4.64 -8.15 0.88
CA ASP A 37 4.62 -8.73 2.24
C ASP A 37 5.86 -8.36 3.08
N TYR A 38 7.06 -8.44 2.49
CA TYR A 38 8.31 -8.07 3.16
C TYR A 38 8.33 -6.60 3.64
N LEU A 39 7.85 -5.68 2.81
CA LEU A 39 7.77 -4.26 3.20
C LEU A 39 6.71 -4.03 4.27
N VAL A 40 5.57 -4.71 4.17
CA VAL A 40 4.48 -4.62 5.15
C VAL A 40 4.92 -5.19 6.52
N ASP A 41 5.66 -6.29 6.53
CA ASP A 41 6.23 -6.84 7.76
C ASP A 41 7.24 -5.90 8.42
N VAL A 42 8.14 -5.30 7.63
CA VAL A 42 9.09 -4.30 8.15
C VAL A 42 8.35 -3.06 8.66
N MET A 43 7.29 -2.63 7.97
CA MET A 43 6.43 -1.53 8.39
C MET A 43 5.78 -1.84 9.75
N CYS A 44 5.14 -3.00 9.91
CA CYS A 44 4.49 -3.39 11.17
C CYS A 44 5.49 -3.56 12.33
N ASN A 45 6.65 -4.16 12.06
CA ASN A 45 7.71 -4.34 13.07
C ASN A 45 8.34 -3.02 13.54
N ASN A 46 8.18 -1.93 12.76
CA ASN A 46 8.74 -0.62 13.04
C ASN A 46 7.67 0.47 13.02
N LYS A 47 6.47 0.16 13.52
CA LYS A 47 5.31 1.06 13.55
C LYS A 47 5.63 2.46 14.11
N ASP A 48 6.54 2.56 15.07
CA ASP A 48 6.98 3.82 15.68
C ASP A 48 7.67 4.80 14.72
N TRP A 49 7.99 4.39 13.48
CA TRP A 49 8.47 5.30 12.43
C TRP A 49 7.36 6.12 11.77
N PHE A 50 6.10 5.71 11.95
CA PHE A 50 4.94 6.27 11.29
C PHE A 50 4.08 7.05 12.28
N GLU A 51 3.42 8.08 11.76
CA GLU A 51 2.49 8.91 12.52
C GLU A 51 1.24 9.09 11.65
N ASN A 52 0.13 8.52 12.10
CA ASN A 52 -1.17 8.57 11.45
C ASN A 52 -1.14 8.17 9.95
N VAL A 53 -0.42 7.10 9.61
CA VAL A 53 -0.39 6.60 8.23
C VAL A 53 -1.63 5.73 7.98
N GLU A 54 -2.41 6.11 6.96
CA GLU A 54 -3.60 5.39 6.55
C GLU A 54 -3.23 4.32 5.50
N ILE A 55 -3.56 3.06 5.78
CA ILE A 55 -3.37 1.92 4.88
C ILE A 55 -4.69 1.66 4.15
N CYS A 56 -4.66 1.66 2.82
CA CYS A 56 -5.82 1.47 1.95
C CYS A 56 -5.58 0.34 0.93
N HIS A 57 -6.53 -0.59 0.81
CA HIS A 57 -6.56 -1.58 -0.27
C HIS A 57 -7.96 -2.20 -0.41
N MET A 58 -8.27 -2.73 -1.60
CA MET A 58 -9.53 -3.47 -1.88
C MET A 58 -9.38 -4.99 -1.78
N GLY A 59 -8.62 -5.43 -0.79
CA GLY A 59 -8.29 -6.83 -0.57
C GLY A 59 -6.83 -7.12 -0.92
N SER A 60 -6.11 -7.56 0.10
CA SER A 60 -4.75 -8.06 0.02
C SER A 60 -4.72 -9.51 0.53
N THR A 61 -3.74 -10.30 0.13
CA THR A 61 -3.51 -11.65 0.66
C THR A 61 -2.62 -11.68 1.90
N GLY A 62 -2.01 -10.56 2.27
CA GLY A 62 -1.10 -10.47 3.41
C GLY A 62 -1.79 -10.74 4.75
N PRO A 63 -1.02 -10.82 5.86
CA PRO A 63 -1.59 -11.12 7.17
C PRO A 63 -2.43 -9.98 7.75
N HIS A 64 -2.30 -8.74 7.26
CA HIS A 64 -2.97 -7.55 7.82
C HIS A 64 -2.66 -7.30 9.30
N ARG A 65 -1.40 -7.48 9.72
CA ARG A 65 -0.94 -7.32 11.12
C ARG A 65 -1.32 -5.96 11.72
N TYR A 66 -1.31 -4.91 10.90
CA TYR A 66 -1.76 -3.56 11.25
C TYR A 66 -3.23 -3.48 11.71
N CYS A 67 -4.07 -4.50 11.47
CA CYS A 67 -5.46 -4.55 11.92
C CYS A 67 -5.64 -5.09 13.36
N TYR A 68 -4.72 -5.94 13.85
CA TYR A 68 -4.95 -6.71 15.09
C TYR A 68 -3.79 -6.70 16.08
N GLU A 69 -2.57 -6.36 15.67
CA GLU A 69 -1.45 -6.25 16.60
C GLU A 69 -1.59 -5.01 17.50
N GLU A 70 -1.11 -5.13 18.73
CA GLU A 70 -1.19 -4.05 19.70
C GLU A 70 -0.23 -2.90 19.36
N GLY A 71 -0.62 -1.68 19.75
CA GLY A 71 0.21 -0.48 19.58
C GLY A 71 0.29 0.04 18.14
N MET A 72 -0.63 -0.36 17.26
CA MET A 72 -0.75 0.22 15.91
C MET A 72 -1.44 1.59 15.93
N GLU A 73 -2.28 1.85 16.95
CA GLU A 73 -3.02 3.09 17.11
C GLU A 73 -2.09 4.32 17.11
N GLY A 74 -2.46 5.35 16.35
CA GLY A 74 -1.64 6.56 16.15
C GLY A 74 -0.49 6.39 15.15
N HIS A 75 -0.16 5.15 14.75
CA HIS A 75 0.94 4.87 13.81
C HIS A 75 0.43 4.42 12.45
N LEU A 76 -0.29 3.29 12.42
CA LEU A 76 -0.80 2.64 11.22
C LEU A 76 -2.31 2.41 11.42
N HIS A 77 -3.12 3.00 10.54
CA HIS A 77 -4.57 2.89 10.60
C HIS A 77 -5.09 2.31 9.30
N HIS A 78 -5.91 1.26 9.36
CA HIS A 78 -6.45 0.65 8.15
C HIS A 78 -7.82 1.23 7.82
N ASN A 79 -7.95 1.75 6.59
CA ASN A 79 -9.22 2.09 5.98
C ASN A 79 -9.52 1.07 4.88
N SER A 80 -10.42 0.14 5.21
CA SER A 80 -10.78 -0.95 4.32
C SER A 80 -11.66 -0.44 3.20
N LEU A 81 -11.23 -0.64 1.95
CA LEU A 81 -12.06 -0.40 0.77
C LEU A 81 -12.81 -1.68 0.34
N PHE A 82 -12.40 -2.82 0.88
CA PHE A 82 -13.09 -4.10 0.79
C PHE A 82 -12.80 -4.92 2.06
N VAL A 83 -13.83 -5.21 2.85
CA VAL A 83 -13.67 -5.95 4.12
C VAL A 83 -13.39 -7.43 3.81
N SER A 84 -12.21 -7.90 4.19
CA SER A 84 -11.77 -9.29 4.01
C SER A 84 -11.93 -10.10 5.30
N ALA A 85 -11.68 -11.41 5.23
CA ALA A 85 -11.67 -12.24 6.43
C ALA A 85 -10.63 -11.78 7.48
N ALA A 86 -9.54 -11.15 7.03
CA ALA A 86 -8.47 -10.65 7.88
C ALA A 86 -8.80 -9.30 8.54
N SER A 87 -9.58 -8.43 7.87
CA SER A 87 -9.96 -7.11 8.39
C SER A 87 -11.34 -7.04 9.03
N LYS A 88 -12.23 -8.02 8.83
CA LYS A 88 -13.62 -7.96 9.33
C LYS A 88 -13.75 -7.71 10.83
N ASN A 89 -12.86 -8.27 11.64
CA ASN A 89 -12.93 -8.10 13.10
C ASN A 89 -12.46 -6.70 13.49
N SER A 90 -11.38 -6.18 12.89
CA SER A 90 -10.91 -4.83 13.21
C SER A 90 -11.92 -3.76 12.82
N VAL A 91 -12.61 -3.94 11.69
CA VAL A 91 -13.73 -3.07 11.28
C VAL A 91 -14.90 -3.19 12.25
N ARG A 92 -15.34 -4.42 12.60
CA ARG A 92 -16.43 -4.65 13.55
C ARG A 92 -16.14 -4.03 14.92
N ASP A 93 -14.90 -4.13 15.38
CA ASP A 93 -14.46 -3.68 16.70
C ASP A 93 -14.08 -2.18 16.72
N GLY A 94 -14.24 -1.46 15.59
CA GLY A 94 -13.98 -0.01 15.48
C GLY A 94 -12.50 0.38 15.43
N LYS A 95 -11.60 -0.58 15.21
CA LYS A 95 -10.14 -0.36 15.06
C LYS A 95 -9.72 -0.04 13.63
N SER A 96 -10.59 -0.26 12.66
CA SER A 96 -10.36 0.04 11.25
C SER A 96 -11.62 0.66 10.68
N ASP A 97 -11.44 1.54 9.70
CA ASP A 97 -12.55 2.12 8.96
C ASP A 97 -12.98 1.21 7.81
N PHE A 98 -14.19 1.44 7.32
CA PHE A 98 -14.67 0.88 6.07
C PHE A 98 -15.25 1.99 5.21
N THR A 99 -14.64 2.20 4.04
CA THR A 99 -15.14 3.16 3.04
C THR A 99 -15.86 2.39 1.93
N PRO A 100 -17.21 2.46 1.85
CA PRO A 100 -17.96 1.77 0.81
C PRO A 100 -17.72 2.43 -0.55
N ILE A 101 -17.27 1.62 -1.51
CA ILE A 101 -16.91 2.11 -2.84
C ILE A 101 -17.15 1.04 -3.90
N PHE A 102 -17.58 1.47 -5.09
CA PHE A 102 -17.62 0.58 -6.24
C PHE A 102 -16.21 0.35 -6.75
N PHE A 103 -15.83 -0.92 -6.91
CA PHE A 103 -14.48 -1.25 -7.37
C PHE A 103 -14.16 -0.65 -8.75
N SER A 104 -15.12 -0.63 -9.67
CA SER A 104 -14.96 -0.02 -11.00
C SER A 104 -14.72 1.50 -10.97
N GLU A 105 -15.08 2.16 -9.86
CA GLU A 105 -14.94 3.61 -9.68
C GLU A 105 -13.59 4.00 -9.10
N MET A 106 -12.84 3.04 -8.53
CA MET A 106 -11.57 3.32 -7.87
C MET A 106 -10.57 4.08 -8.74
N PRO A 107 -10.30 3.68 -10.00
CA PRO A 107 -9.36 4.44 -10.82
C PRO A 107 -9.78 5.91 -10.96
N ARG A 108 -11.05 6.16 -11.31
CA ARG A 108 -11.57 7.53 -11.43
C ARG A 108 -11.45 8.33 -10.14
N LEU A 109 -11.71 7.68 -9.00
CA LEU A 109 -11.67 8.31 -7.68
C LEU A 109 -10.25 8.59 -7.18
N ILE A 110 -9.26 7.84 -7.69
CA ILE A 110 -7.84 8.10 -7.46
C ILE A 110 -7.35 9.25 -8.33
N GLU A 111 -7.67 9.21 -9.63
CA GLU A 111 -7.17 10.18 -10.61
C GLU A 111 -7.72 11.59 -10.36
N ASN A 112 -9.03 11.70 -10.19
CA ASN A 112 -9.76 12.98 -10.19
C ASN A 112 -10.67 13.14 -8.97
N GLY A 113 -10.63 12.20 -8.04
CA GLY A 113 -11.52 12.15 -6.89
C GLY A 113 -10.85 12.45 -5.55
N PRO A 114 -11.55 12.12 -4.45
CA PRO A 114 -11.08 12.39 -3.11
C PRO A 114 -10.07 11.34 -2.58
N ILE A 115 -9.80 10.27 -3.33
CA ILE A 115 -8.99 9.13 -2.87
C ILE A 115 -7.57 9.24 -3.40
N LYS A 116 -6.78 10.17 -2.86
CA LYS A 116 -5.40 10.36 -3.30
C LYS A 116 -4.47 9.29 -2.72
N ALA A 117 -3.63 8.68 -3.55
CA ALA A 117 -2.55 7.82 -3.09
C ALA A 117 -1.29 8.67 -2.90
N ASP A 118 -0.83 8.86 -1.65
CA ASP A 118 0.45 9.55 -1.41
C ASP A 118 1.63 8.61 -1.65
N VAL A 119 1.42 7.31 -1.41
CA VAL A 119 2.41 6.25 -1.57
C VAL A 119 1.71 5.02 -2.13
N CYS A 120 2.29 4.41 -3.17
CA CYS A 120 1.90 3.09 -3.65
C CYS A 120 3.02 2.08 -3.35
N MET A 121 2.68 0.99 -2.69
CA MET A 121 3.58 -0.12 -2.39
C MET A 121 3.08 -1.39 -3.10
N LEU A 122 3.91 -1.97 -3.96
CA LEU A 122 3.57 -3.15 -4.73
C LEU A 122 4.80 -3.99 -5.07
N MET A 123 4.59 -5.27 -5.35
CA MET A 123 5.59 -6.12 -6.00
C MET A 123 5.55 -5.95 -7.52
N VAL A 124 6.74 -5.93 -8.12
CA VAL A 124 6.93 -5.89 -9.59
C VAL A 124 7.99 -6.91 -9.99
N THR A 125 8.03 -7.25 -11.28
CA THR A 125 9.15 -8.03 -11.83
C THR A 125 10.44 -7.21 -11.82
N PRO A 126 11.62 -7.87 -11.89
CA PRO A 126 12.84 -7.18 -12.30
C PRO A 126 12.66 -6.46 -13.66
N PRO A 127 13.42 -5.40 -13.93
CA PRO A 127 13.36 -4.70 -15.22
C PRO A 127 13.79 -5.61 -16.38
N ASP A 128 13.11 -5.49 -17.51
CA ASP A 128 13.49 -6.12 -18.79
C ASP A 128 14.70 -5.42 -19.44
N GLU A 129 15.11 -5.85 -20.64
CA GLU A 129 16.25 -5.25 -21.36
C GLU A 129 16.07 -3.75 -21.66
N ASN A 130 14.83 -3.26 -21.69
CA ASN A 130 14.46 -1.87 -21.97
C ASN A 130 14.22 -1.05 -20.69
N GLY A 131 14.32 -1.68 -19.52
CA GLY A 131 14.10 -1.02 -18.23
C GLY A 131 12.63 -1.00 -17.76
N ASN A 132 11.73 -1.74 -18.41
CA ASN A 132 10.34 -1.83 -17.98
C ASN A 132 10.18 -2.88 -16.90
N VAL A 133 9.36 -2.58 -15.89
CA VAL A 133 8.89 -3.57 -14.91
C VAL A 133 7.44 -3.92 -15.21
N SER A 134 7.03 -5.15 -14.86
CA SER A 134 5.63 -5.55 -14.89
C SER A 134 5.05 -5.53 -13.48
N ILE A 135 3.86 -4.95 -13.34
CA ILE A 135 3.04 -5.00 -12.11
C ILE A 135 2.34 -6.36 -11.91
N GLY A 136 2.59 -7.31 -12.83
CA GLY A 136 2.25 -8.71 -12.68
C GLY A 136 0.74 -8.95 -12.63
N LEU A 137 0.28 -9.42 -11.48
CA LEU A 137 -1.09 -9.91 -11.28
C LEU A 137 -2.12 -8.81 -11.03
N SER A 138 -1.69 -7.55 -10.91
CA SER A 138 -2.56 -6.43 -10.54
C SER A 138 -2.47 -5.30 -11.56
N CYS A 139 -3.58 -5.01 -12.24
CA CYS A 139 -3.74 -3.88 -13.18
C CYS A 139 -5.04 -3.10 -12.90
N ASP A 140 -5.64 -3.37 -11.75
CA ASP A 140 -6.84 -2.74 -11.19
C ASP A 140 -6.59 -1.26 -10.80
N TYR A 141 -7.08 -0.82 -9.63
CA TYR A 141 -6.79 0.51 -9.10
C TYR A 141 -5.28 0.74 -8.92
N THR A 142 -4.50 -0.35 -8.74
CA THR A 142 -3.05 -0.31 -8.55
C THR A 142 -2.35 0.46 -9.67
N ARG A 143 -2.79 0.30 -10.93
CA ARG A 143 -2.21 1.05 -12.05
C ARG A 143 -2.43 2.56 -11.88
N GLN A 144 -3.66 2.95 -11.57
CA GLN A 144 -3.97 4.37 -11.39
C GLN A 144 -3.27 4.98 -10.17
N ALA A 145 -3.08 4.20 -9.09
CA ALA A 145 -2.35 4.64 -7.89
C ALA A 145 -0.85 4.88 -8.14
N LEU A 146 -0.28 4.35 -9.23
CA LEU A 146 1.11 4.63 -9.63
C LEU A 146 1.26 5.93 -10.42
N ASP A 147 0.17 6.39 -11.04
CA ASP A 147 0.17 7.54 -11.95
C ASP A 147 -0.19 8.87 -11.24
N THR A 148 -0.33 8.86 -9.90
CA THR A 148 -0.66 10.04 -9.05
C THR A 148 0.53 10.78 -8.47
#